data_AF-A0ABD6XT28-F1
#
_entry.id   AF-A0ABD6XT28-F1
#
_cell.length_a   1.000
_cell.length_b   1.000
_cell.length_c   1.000
_cell.angle_alpha   90.00
_cell.angle_beta   90.00
_cell.angle_gamma   90.00
#
_symmetry.space_group_name_H-M   'P 1'
#
loop_
_entity.id
_entity.type
_entity.pdbx_description
1 polymer ?
#
loop_
_entity_poly.entity_id
_entity_poly.type
_entity_poly.pdbx_seq_one_letter_code
_entity_poly.pdbx_strand_id
1 'polypeptide(L)'
;MAKVKYILPLLLILALAAWWFIPHDSEEDKAYYVAVFCAVDHDSKQPLDQQMQNVIEGGNSDYALQKITYKSGLGRRVIGRWQQLTPDEQQRAVQDNLACQQLLKR
;
A
#
# COMPACT_ATOMS: atom_id res chain seq x y z
N MET A 1 -26.70 27.37 -24.56
CA MET A 1 -27.11 26.94 -23.21
C MET A 1 -27.43 25.43 -23.10
N ALA A 2 -27.99 24.78 -24.13
CA ALA A 2 -28.33 23.34 -24.07
C ALA A 2 -27.12 22.39 -23.89
N LYS A 3 -25.95 22.71 -24.48
CA LYS A 3 -24.75 21.85 -24.39
C LYS A 3 -24.21 21.72 -22.96
N VAL A 4 -24.19 22.80 -22.18
CA VAL A 4 -23.72 22.78 -20.78
C VAL A 4 -24.60 21.91 -19.89
N LYS A 5 -25.92 21.90 -20.17
CA LYS A 5 -26.91 21.09 -19.46
C LYS A 5 -26.66 19.57 -19.57
N TYR A 6 -26.02 19.11 -20.65
CA TYR A 6 -25.68 17.70 -20.85
C TYR A 6 -24.21 17.39 -20.55
N ILE A 7 -23.30 18.35 -20.77
CA ILE A 7 -21.86 18.16 -20.48
C ILE A 7 -21.62 18.08 -18.96
N LEU A 8 -22.29 18.92 -18.16
CA LEU A 8 -22.11 18.91 -16.70
C LEU A 8 -22.49 17.56 -16.05
N PRO A 9 -23.68 16.98 -16.30
CA PRO A 9 -24.01 15.67 -15.74
C PRO A 9 -23.11 14.55 -16.30
N LEU A 10 -22.69 14.64 -17.57
CA LEU A 10 -21.75 13.68 -18.14
C LEU A 10 -20.40 13.69 -17.39
N LEU A 11 -19.86 14.88 -17.13
CA LEU A 11 -18.60 15.03 -16.37
C LEU A 11 -18.73 14.51 -14.94
N LEU A 12 -19.88 14.75 -14.29
CA LEU A 12 -20.15 14.21 -12.95
C LEU A 12 -20.20 12.68 -12.95
N ILE A 13 -20.86 12.07 -13.95
CA ILE A 13 -20.90 10.61 -14.10
C ILE A 13 -19.48 10.05 -14.31
N LEU A 14 -18.68 10.69 -15.17
CA LEU A 14 -17.29 10.29 -15.40
C LEU A 14 -16.43 10.43 -14.14
N ALA A 15 -16.60 11.50 -13.36
CA ALA A 15 -15.89 11.68 -12.09
C ALA A 15 -16.27 10.64 -11.04
N LEU A 16 -17.57 10.31 -10.92
CA LEU A 16 -18.05 9.27 -10.01
C LEU A 16 -17.57 7.88 -10.44
N ALA A 17 -17.59 7.58 -11.74
CA ALA A 17 -17.03 6.35 -12.27
C ALA A 17 -15.54 6.25 -11.94
N ALA A 18 -14.77 7.31 -12.20
CA ALA A 18 -13.35 7.35 -11.87
C ALA A 18 -13.09 7.14 -10.38
N TRP A 19 -13.84 7.80 -9.50
CA TRP A 19 -13.76 7.61 -8.04
C TRP A 19 -14.03 6.14 -7.67
N TRP A 20 -15.07 5.53 -8.24
CA TRP A 20 -15.40 4.13 -7.95
C TRP A 20 -14.26 3.15 -8.25
N PHE A 21 -13.45 3.42 -9.27
CA PHE A 21 -12.29 2.58 -9.63
C PHE A 21 -11.05 2.83 -8.76
N ILE A 22 -11.03 3.87 -7.92
CA ILE A 22 -9.93 4.10 -6.99
C ILE A 22 -10.09 3.13 -5.80
N PRO A 23 -9.09 2.31 -5.48
CA PRO A 23 -9.16 1.41 -4.34
C PRO A 23 -9.20 2.22 -3.03
N HIS A 24 -10.22 1.97 -2.23
CA HIS A 24 -10.39 2.56 -0.91
C HIS A 24 -9.86 1.61 0.15
N ASP A 25 -8.55 1.64 0.36
CA ASP A 25 -7.93 0.84 1.41
C ASP A 25 -8.15 1.48 2.78
N SER A 26 -8.49 0.66 3.77
CA SER A 26 -8.74 1.10 5.15
C SER A 26 -7.44 1.60 5.79
N GLU A 27 -7.56 2.43 6.84
CA GLU A 27 -6.39 2.85 7.62
C GLU A 27 -5.69 1.65 8.31
N GLU A 28 -6.46 0.62 8.65
CA GLU A 28 -5.95 -0.64 9.18
C GLU A 28 -5.08 -1.38 8.16
N ASP A 29 -5.54 -1.52 6.92
CA ASP A 29 -4.78 -2.15 5.83
C ASP A 29 -3.48 -1.38 5.57
N LYS A 30 -3.53 -0.04 5.57
CA LYS A 30 -2.31 0.78 5.39
C LYS A 30 -1.31 0.55 6.51
N ALA A 31 -1.77 0.57 7.77
CA ALA A 31 -0.92 0.34 8.94
C ALA A 31 -0.33 -1.08 8.92
N TYR A 32 -1.13 -2.08 8.55
CA TYR A 32 -0.68 -3.46 8.41
C TYR A 32 0.43 -3.59 7.36
N TYR A 33 0.28 -2.99 6.18
CA TYR A 33 1.31 -3.04 5.14
C TYR A 33 2.60 -2.33 5.55
N VAL A 34 2.50 -1.21 6.28
CA VAL A 34 3.67 -0.55 6.86
C VAL A 34 4.36 -1.45 7.89
N ALA A 35 3.59 -2.09 8.78
CA ALA A 35 4.14 -3.00 9.78
C ALA A 35 4.83 -4.22 9.14
N VAL A 36 4.21 -4.82 8.12
CA VAL A 36 4.80 -5.91 7.33
C VAL A 36 6.10 -5.44 6.69
N PHE A 37 6.09 -4.27 6.03
CA PHE A 37 7.29 -3.73 5.39
C PHE A 37 8.43 -3.51 6.40
N CYS A 38 8.14 -2.98 7.58
CA CYS A 38 9.15 -2.77 8.62
C CYS A 38 9.67 -4.07 9.26
N ALA A 39 9.10 -5.23 8.92
CA ALA A 39 9.52 -6.53 9.41
C ALA A 39 10.23 -7.38 8.32
N VAL A 40 10.27 -6.94 7.06
CA VAL A 40 10.98 -7.68 6.00
C VAL A 40 12.48 -7.43 6.04
N ASP A 41 13.25 -8.29 5.38
CA ASP A 41 14.70 -8.16 5.28
C ASP A 41 15.09 -7.21 4.14
N HIS A 42 15.54 -6.01 4.51
CA HIS A 42 15.96 -4.98 3.55
C HIS A 42 17.30 -5.28 2.86
N ASP A 43 18.10 -6.22 3.37
CA ASP A 43 19.38 -6.63 2.78
C ASP A 43 19.25 -7.87 1.87
N SER A 44 18.06 -8.50 1.87
CA SER A 44 17.77 -9.65 1.01
C SER A 44 17.84 -9.30 -0.48
N LYS A 45 18.29 -10.27 -1.29
CA LYS A 45 18.28 -10.17 -2.76
C LYS A 45 16.87 -10.26 -3.35
N GLN A 46 15.88 -10.64 -2.54
CA GLN A 46 14.50 -10.76 -2.98
C GLN A 46 13.83 -9.38 -3.10
N PRO A 47 13.05 -9.12 -4.16
CA PRO A 47 12.30 -7.86 -4.28
C PRO A 47 11.39 -7.63 -3.07
N LEU A 48 11.38 -6.40 -2.53
CA LEU A 48 10.58 -6.03 -1.35
C LEU A 48 9.09 -6.38 -1.51
N ASP A 49 8.52 -6.17 -2.71
CA ASP A 49 7.12 -6.49 -3.03
C ASP A 49 6.84 -7.99 -2.82
N GLN A 50 7.75 -8.85 -3.28
CA GLN A 50 7.64 -10.29 -3.14
C GLN A 50 7.90 -10.75 -1.70
N GLN A 51 8.79 -10.08 -0.96
CA GLN A 51 8.97 -10.35 0.47
C GLN A 51 7.69 -10.05 1.25
N MET A 52 7.06 -8.89 1.02
CA MET A 52 5.79 -8.54 1.65
C MET A 52 4.68 -9.51 1.28
N GLN A 53 4.60 -9.91 0.00
CA GLN A 53 3.63 -10.92 -0.44
C GLN A 53 3.85 -12.23 0.30
N ASN A 54 5.08 -12.70 0.42
CA ASN A 54 5.40 -13.93 1.15
C ASN A 54 5.01 -13.85 2.62
N VAL A 55 5.20 -12.71 3.29
CA VAL A 55 4.77 -12.53 4.69
C VAL A 55 3.24 -12.55 4.80
N ILE A 56 2.55 -11.79 3.95
CA ILE A 56 1.09 -11.63 4.02
C ILE A 56 0.37 -12.91 3.62
N GLU A 57 0.76 -13.52 2.50
CA GLU A 57 0.10 -14.70 1.97
C GLU A 57 0.65 -16.00 2.57
N GLY A 58 1.91 -16.02 3.01
CA GLY A 58 2.51 -17.18 3.67
C GLY A 58 1.92 -17.47 5.06
N GLY A 59 1.27 -16.48 5.69
CA GLY A 59 0.45 -16.68 6.89
C GLY A 59 -0.85 -17.45 6.64
N ASN A 60 -1.26 -17.64 5.39
CA ASN A 60 -2.46 -18.39 5.05
C ASN A 60 -2.25 -19.89 5.26
N SER A 61 -2.79 -20.43 6.34
CA SER A 61 -2.88 -21.88 6.54
C SER A 61 -3.89 -22.53 5.60
N ASP A 62 -3.73 -23.82 5.30
CA ASP A 62 -4.66 -24.57 4.42
C ASP A 62 -6.09 -24.66 4.97
N TYR A 63 -6.23 -24.60 6.29
CA TYR A 63 -7.51 -24.62 6.99
C TYR A 63 -8.08 -23.22 7.27
N ALA A 64 -7.43 -22.14 6.80
CA ALA A 64 -7.92 -20.79 7.02
C ALA A 64 -9.23 -20.56 6.27
N LEU A 65 -10.31 -20.25 7.02
CA LEU A 65 -11.63 -19.93 6.46
C LEU A 65 -11.60 -18.68 5.56
N GLN A 66 -10.71 -17.73 5.89
CA GLN A 66 -10.46 -16.54 5.09
C GLN A 66 -8.96 -16.44 4.85
N LYS A 67 -8.58 -16.41 3.57
CA LYS A 67 -7.21 -16.18 3.14
C LYS A 67 -7.03 -14.70 2.79
N ILE A 68 -5.93 -14.11 3.23
CA ILE A 68 -5.58 -12.74 2.90
C ILE A 68 -4.75 -12.77 1.62
N THR A 69 -5.13 -11.94 0.64
CA THR A 69 -4.38 -11.79 -0.61
C THR A 69 -3.59 -10.49 -0.58
N TYR A 70 -2.38 -10.54 -1.11
CA TYR A 70 -1.53 -9.38 -1.26
C TYR A 70 -2.13 -8.38 -2.24
N LYS A 71 -2.28 -7.14 -1.78
CA LYS A 71 -2.73 -5.98 -2.53
C LYS A 71 -1.49 -5.24 -3.02
N SER A 72 -1.06 -5.54 -4.24
CA SER A 72 0.12 -4.92 -4.87
C SER A 72 0.05 -3.39 -4.92
N GLY A 73 -1.15 -2.80 -4.92
CA GLY A 73 -1.33 -1.35 -4.83
C GLY A 73 -0.84 -0.77 -3.51
N LEU A 74 -1.14 -1.41 -2.37
CA LEU A 74 -0.67 -0.99 -1.05
C LEU A 74 0.84 -1.21 -0.91
N GLY A 75 1.31 -2.40 -1.28
CA GLY A 75 2.73 -2.74 -1.25
C GLY A 75 3.61 -1.74 -1.98
N ARG A 76 3.28 -1.45 -3.24
CA ARG A 76 3.99 -0.44 -4.03
C ARG A 76 3.91 0.97 -3.47
N ARG A 77 2.83 1.35 -2.78
CA ARG A 77 2.76 2.66 -2.12
C ARG A 77 3.74 2.76 -0.96
N VAL A 78 3.83 1.72 -0.12
CA VAL A 78 4.80 1.68 0.98
C VAL A 78 6.24 1.67 0.45
N ILE A 79 6.53 0.83 -0.55
CA ILE A 79 7.85 0.78 -1.21
C ILE A 79 8.19 2.12 -1.88
N GLY A 80 7.24 2.75 -2.57
CA GLY A 80 7.45 4.05 -3.20
C GLY A 80 7.75 5.13 -2.17
N ARG A 81 7.12 5.09 -1.00
CA ARG A 81 7.41 6.00 0.11
C ARG A 81 8.80 5.75 0.70
N TRP A 82 9.19 4.48 0.88
CA TRP A 82 10.54 4.10 1.28
C TRP A 82 11.61 4.67 0.34
N GLN A 83 11.39 4.57 -0.97
CA GLN A 83 12.30 5.10 -1.99
C GLN A 83 12.45 6.62 -1.96
N GLN A 84 11.51 7.34 -1.35
CA GLN A 84 11.56 8.79 -1.18
C GLN A 84 12.29 9.21 0.11
N LEU A 85 12.55 8.28 1.02
CA LEU A 85 13.33 8.56 2.23
C LEU A 85 14.80 8.81 1.85
N THR A 86 15.44 9.69 2.63
CA THR A 86 16.88 9.88 2.57
C THR A 86 17.63 8.61 3.01
N PRO A 87 18.90 8.43 2.61
CA PRO A 87 19.70 7.28 3.05
C PRO A 87 19.77 7.16 4.58
N ASP A 88 19.88 8.28 5.30
CA ASP A 88 19.94 8.29 6.77
C ASP A 88 18.59 7.85 7.38
N GLU A 89 17.47 8.28 6.81
CA GLU A 89 16.13 7.85 7.23
C GLU A 89 15.89 6.37 6.95
N GLN A 90 16.33 5.88 5.79
CA GLN A 90 16.28 4.45 5.46
C GLN A 90 17.10 3.66 6.48
N GLN A 91 18.34 4.06 6.74
CA GLN A 91 19.21 3.38 7.71
C GLN A 91 18.59 3.37 9.11
N ARG A 92 18.02 4.50 9.55
CA ARG A 92 17.30 4.58 10.82
C ARG A 92 16.09 3.65 10.85
N ALA A 93 15.32 3.59 9.78
CA ALA A 93 14.14 2.74 9.68
C ALA A 93 14.50 1.24 9.69
N VAL A 94 15.61 0.83 9.06
CA VAL A 94 16.10 -0.56 9.17
C VAL A 94 16.45 -0.92 10.63
N GLN A 95 17.05 0.02 11.37
CA GLN A 95 17.52 -0.22 12.73
C GLN A 95 16.43 -0.14 13.80
N ASP A 96 15.39 0.66 13.57
CA ASP A 96 14.32 0.92 14.53
C ASP A 96 12.95 0.77 13.86
N ASN A 97 12.24 -0.30 14.22
CA ASN A 97 10.91 -0.61 13.70
C ASN A 97 9.89 0.50 14.01
N LEU A 98 9.97 1.15 15.18
CA LEU A 98 9.09 2.26 15.52
C LEU A 98 9.37 3.47 14.62
N ALA A 99 10.66 3.77 14.38
CA ALA A 99 11.04 4.83 13.44
C ALA A 99 10.57 4.50 12.01
N CYS A 100 10.72 3.26 11.56
CA CYS A 100 10.22 2.80 10.27
C CYS A 100 8.72 3.07 10.11
N GLN A 101 7.92 2.63 11.09
CA GLN A 101 6.48 2.85 11.04
C GLN A 101 6.14 4.35 11.01
N GLN A 102 6.81 5.17 11.82
CA GLN A 102 6.57 6.62 11.86
C GLN A 102 6.91 7.32 10.53
N LEU A 103 8.00 6.94 9.89
CA LEU A 103 8.43 7.50 8.59
C LEU A 103 7.45 7.11 7.46
N LEU A 104 6.84 5.93 7.57
CA LEU A 104 5.99 5.35 6.53
C LEU A 104 4.47 5.53 6.75
N LYS A 105 4.02 5.99 7.93
CA LYS A 105 2.60 6.08 8.33
C LYS A 105 1.71 7.04 7.52
N ARG A 106 2.27 7.90 6.66
CA ARG A 106 1.52 8.99 6.01
C ARG A 106 0.89 8.60 4.68
#